data_AF-Q95V69-F1
#
_entry.id   AF-Q95V69-F1
#
_cell.length_a   1.000
_cell.length_b   1.000
_cell.length_c   1.000
_cell.angle_alpha   90.00
_cell.angle_beta   90.00
_cell.angle_gamma   90.00
#
_symmetry.space_group_name_H-M   'P 1'
#
loop_
_entity.id
_entity.type
_entity.pdbx_description
1 polymer ?
#
loop_
_entity_poly.entity_id
_entity_poly.type
_entity_poly.pdbx_seq_one_letter_code
_entity_poly.pdbx_strand_id
1 'polypeptide(L)'
;MQNKTIIICLIISQLLVSVISAGGAVTCTGTTGQNCSQACALPTVTGGSTACSWSGTGTDLTTCAVVDCTCLTAGTVTATSGLTDLFCTSCKASGVATSFTNAAGSACVASTASCTARPSGTAWTVGDCTLCTPTTPALVSGACKACSSITSAWTDANCAACASTSTPKGNTNYANAAGTSCVNASATCASASRGTSAANAWTAADCLACTPATPVLVPAASGSVTTSCIACSSATSGLTDSLCNACASSASPPAKTTFANTAGSACVASSATCTAASRGTTTANAWTAADCLACTPATPAVQLGASPATTSICVACNTITSGWTDANCNSCAMAASPQTKNIVAKADGSACVAAVYSCTQSARGSNKWTNADCAACNGTAANANQYASADGSTCQATQASSTFSGQIFVSILLVLSALLI
;
A
#
# COMPACT_ATOMS: atom_id res chain seq x y z
N MET A 1 -45.45 22.17 -57.42
CA MET A 1 -45.29 20.70 -57.25
C MET A 1 -44.44 20.31 -56.03
N GLN A 2 -44.12 21.23 -55.11
CA GLN A 2 -43.17 21.01 -54.00
C GLN A 2 -43.83 20.54 -52.69
N ASN A 3 -45.11 20.87 -52.45
CA ASN A 3 -45.84 20.43 -51.25
C ASN A 3 -46.26 18.95 -51.27
N LYS A 4 -46.48 18.35 -52.45
CA LYS A 4 -46.91 16.93 -52.54
C LYS A 4 -45.77 15.96 -52.19
N THR A 5 -44.53 16.28 -52.55
CA THR A 5 -43.36 15.44 -52.26
C THR A 5 -43.00 15.44 -50.77
N ILE A 6 -43.15 16.57 -50.08
CA ILE A 6 -42.88 16.67 -48.63
C ILE A 6 -43.92 15.88 -47.81
N ILE A 7 -45.20 15.96 -48.18
CA ILE A 7 -46.26 15.18 -47.52
C ILE A 7 -46.08 13.67 -47.75
N ILE A 8 -45.69 13.26 -48.96
CA ILE A 8 -45.38 11.86 -49.27
C ILE A 8 -44.16 11.36 -48.47
N CYS A 9 -43.11 12.16 -48.31
CA CYS A 9 -41.96 11.79 -47.49
C CYS A 9 -42.29 11.71 -45.99
N LEU A 10 -43.17 12.57 -45.45
CA LEU A 10 -43.62 12.52 -44.06
C LEU A 10 -44.52 11.31 -43.79
N ILE A 11 -45.40 10.95 -44.72
CA ILE A 11 -46.25 9.75 -44.62
C ILE A 11 -45.39 8.49 -44.76
N ILE A 12 -44.42 8.47 -45.67
CA ILE A 12 -43.47 7.35 -45.81
C ILE A 12 -42.57 7.23 -44.57
N SER A 13 -42.16 8.35 -43.96
CA SER A 13 -41.39 8.34 -42.70
C SER A 13 -42.22 7.89 -41.51
N GLN A 14 -43.52 8.23 -41.45
CA GLN A 14 -44.44 7.71 -40.42
C GLN A 14 -44.79 6.23 -40.65
N LEU A 15 -44.90 5.78 -41.91
CA LEU A 15 -45.03 4.35 -42.27
C LEU A 15 -43.75 3.56 -41.98
N LEU A 16 -42.57 4.17 -42.14
CA LEU A 16 -41.26 3.56 -41.85
C LEU A 16 -40.94 3.52 -40.35
N VAL A 17 -41.57 4.33 -39.50
CA VAL A 17 -41.52 4.15 -38.04
C VAL A 17 -42.53 3.08 -37.58
N SER A 18 -43.51 2.73 -38.43
CA SER A 18 -44.52 1.71 -38.16
C SER A 18 -44.05 0.28 -38.52
N VAL A 19 -42.85 0.10 -39.07
CA VAL A 19 -42.30 -1.24 -39.36
C VAL A 19 -41.59 -1.80 -38.13
N ILE A 20 -42.32 -2.71 -37.48
CA ILE A 20 -41.84 -3.89 -36.72
C ILE A 20 -41.35 -3.62 -35.29
N SER A 21 -42.26 -3.21 -34.39
CA SER A 21 -42.13 -3.56 -32.97
C SER A 21 -42.76 -4.91 -32.61
N ALA A 22 -43.35 -5.60 -33.60
CA ALA A 22 -43.88 -6.94 -33.43
C ALA A 22 -42.75 -7.95 -33.20
N GLY A 23 -42.96 -8.86 -32.26
CA GLY A 23 -42.03 -9.95 -31.98
C GLY A 23 -41.99 -10.97 -33.12
N GLY A 24 -40.95 -11.78 -33.11
CA GLY A 24 -40.79 -12.94 -33.97
C GLY A 24 -41.49 -14.17 -33.40
N ALA A 25 -41.73 -15.14 -34.28
CA ALA A 25 -42.34 -16.41 -33.93
C ALA A 25 -41.44 -17.20 -32.96
N VAL A 26 -42.06 -17.74 -31.91
CA VAL A 26 -41.46 -18.64 -30.92
C VAL A 26 -42.42 -19.78 -30.63
N THR A 27 -41.90 -20.88 -30.09
CA THR A 27 -42.69 -22.03 -29.70
C THR A 27 -43.07 -21.95 -28.21
N CYS A 28 -44.37 -21.88 -27.90
CA CYS A 28 -44.88 -22.05 -26.55
C CYS A 28 -45.07 -23.54 -26.23
N THR A 29 -44.83 -23.92 -24.98
CA THR A 29 -45.25 -25.23 -24.44
C THR A 29 -46.62 -25.10 -23.79
N GLY A 30 -47.61 -25.86 -24.28
CA GLY A 30 -48.96 -25.86 -23.75
C GLY A 30 -49.68 -27.19 -24.03
N THR A 31 -50.92 -27.30 -23.60
CA THR A 31 -51.76 -28.48 -23.86
C THR A 31 -52.60 -28.29 -25.12
N THR A 32 -53.03 -29.40 -25.73
CA THR A 32 -53.94 -29.39 -26.88
C THR A 32 -55.17 -28.50 -26.62
N GLY A 33 -55.47 -27.61 -27.57
CA GLY A 33 -56.60 -26.68 -27.46
C GLY A 33 -56.26 -25.30 -26.86
N GLN A 34 -55.06 -25.10 -26.32
CA GLN A 34 -54.63 -23.78 -25.85
C GLN A 34 -54.24 -22.86 -27.00
N ASN A 35 -54.48 -21.56 -26.83
CA ASN A 35 -53.93 -20.51 -27.68
C ASN A 35 -52.63 -19.94 -27.08
N CYS A 36 -51.94 -19.08 -27.83
CA CYS A 36 -50.68 -18.48 -27.37
C CYS A 36 -50.81 -17.69 -26.06
N SER A 37 -51.93 -16.98 -25.85
CA SER A 37 -52.16 -16.22 -24.60
C SER A 37 -52.37 -17.09 -23.35
N GLN A 38 -52.69 -18.37 -23.53
CA GLN A 38 -52.85 -19.34 -22.44
C GLN A 38 -51.60 -20.19 -22.21
N ALA A 39 -50.86 -20.50 -23.29
CA ALA A 39 -49.66 -21.33 -23.23
C ALA A 39 -48.39 -20.55 -22.89
N CYS A 40 -48.29 -19.28 -23.34
CA CYS A 40 -47.14 -18.43 -23.07
C CYS A 40 -47.44 -17.43 -21.93
N ALA A 41 -46.56 -17.39 -20.94
CA ALA A 41 -46.66 -16.43 -19.84
C ALA A 41 -46.52 -14.97 -20.35
N LEU A 42 -47.28 -14.07 -19.74
CA LEU A 42 -47.18 -12.62 -19.94
C LEU A 42 -46.49 -11.97 -18.74
N PRO A 43 -45.60 -10.99 -18.95
CA PRO A 43 -45.05 -10.21 -17.86
C PRO A 43 -46.12 -9.29 -17.26
N THR A 44 -45.94 -8.98 -15.97
CA THR A 44 -46.69 -7.92 -15.30
C THR A 44 -45.93 -6.62 -15.49
N VAL A 45 -46.57 -5.65 -16.15
CA VAL A 45 -46.05 -4.29 -16.31
C VAL A 45 -46.90 -3.35 -15.45
N THR A 46 -46.26 -2.65 -14.52
CA THR A 46 -46.91 -1.65 -13.67
C THR A 46 -46.57 -0.25 -14.20
N GLY A 47 -47.61 0.57 -14.36
CA GLY A 47 -47.50 1.81 -15.14
C GLY A 47 -47.50 1.53 -16.64
N GLY A 48 -47.10 2.53 -17.44
CA GLY A 48 -47.13 2.45 -18.90
C GLY A 48 -48.51 2.67 -19.53
N SER A 49 -48.53 2.71 -20.86
CA SER A 49 -49.74 2.98 -21.67
C SER A 49 -50.20 1.79 -22.51
N THR A 50 -49.43 0.71 -22.56
CA THR A 50 -49.65 -0.42 -23.47
C THR A 50 -49.49 -1.74 -22.72
N ALA A 51 -50.50 -2.60 -22.79
CA ALA A 51 -50.44 -3.94 -22.21
C ALA A 51 -49.70 -4.92 -23.16
N CYS A 52 -48.84 -5.78 -22.60
CA CYS A 52 -48.21 -6.85 -23.37
C CYS A 52 -49.26 -7.92 -23.75
N SER A 53 -49.16 -8.46 -24.95
CA SER A 53 -50.03 -9.53 -25.43
C SER A 53 -49.33 -10.44 -26.44
N TRP A 54 -49.78 -11.69 -26.53
CA TRP A 54 -49.33 -12.66 -27.51
C TRP A 54 -50.30 -12.72 -28.70
N SER A 55 -49.74 -12.72 -29.90
CA SER A 55 -50.44 -13.03 -31.16
C SER A 55 -50.47 -14.54 -31.40
N GLY A 56 -51.48 -15.00 -32.15
CA GLY A 56 -51.73 -16.41 -32.44
C GLY A 56 -53.09 -16.85 -31.91
N THR A 57 -54.10 -16.83 -32.79
CA THR A 57 -55.50 -17.17 -32.47
C THR A 57 -55.82 -18.66 -32.68
N GLY A 58 -54.87 -19.43 -33.21
CA GLY A 58 -54.99 -20.88 -33.40
C GLY A 58 -54.36 -21.70 -32.27
N THR A 59 -54.53 -23.02 -32.34
CA THR A 59 -53.91 -23.99 -31.41
C THR A 59 -52.48 -24.39 -31.83
N ASP A 60 -51.94 -23.76 -32.87
CA ASP A 60 -50.54 -23.93 -33.27
C ASP A 60 -49.65 -23.08 -32.36
N LEU A 61 -49.05 -23.74 -31.37
CA LEU A 61 -48.17 -23.10 -30.40
C LEU A 61 -46.75 -22.85 -30.95
N THR A 62 -46.45 -23.19 -32.21
CA THR A 62 -45.13 -23.01 -32.81
C THR A 62 -44.91 -21.61 -33.43
N THR A 63 -45.98 -20.86 -33.64
CA THR A 63 -45.96 -19.55 -34.33
C THR A 63 -46.36 -18.38 -33.44
N CYS A 64 -46.27 -18.52 -32.11
CA CYS A 64 -46.66 -17.46 -31.19
C CYS A 64 -45.68 -16.30 -31.24
N ALA A 65 -46.16 -15.05 -31.22
CA ALA A 65 -45.29 -13.88 -31.26
C ALA A 65 -45.86 -12.73 -30.42
N VAL A 66 -45.02 -11.95 -29.75
CA VAL A 66 -45.47 -10.76 -29.01
C VAL A 66 -46.05 -9.73 -29.99
N VAL A 67 -47.24 -9.21 -29.70
CA VAL A 67 -47.94 -8.27 -30.59
C VAL A 67 -47.15 -6.97 -30.75
N ASP A 68 -46.67 -6.43 -29.63
CA ASP A 68 -45.91 -5.17 -29.59
C ASP A 68 -44.91 -5.19 -28.44
N CYS A 69 -43.63 -5.29 -28.78
CA CYS A 69 -42.54 -5.31 -27.82
C CYS A 69 -42.26 -3.96 -27.17
N THR A 70 -42.89 -2.88 -27.64
CA THR A 70 -42.83 -1.59 -26.93
C THR A 70 -43.64 -1.59 -25.63
N CYS A 71 -44.44 -2.63 -25.34
CA CYS A 71 -45.18 -2.73 -24.07
C CYS A 71 -44.29 -2.67 -22.82
N LEU A 72 -42.98 -2.95 -22.94
CA LEU A 72 -42.00 -2.81 -21.85
C LEU A 72 -41.48 -1.38 -21.65
N THR A 73 -41.71 -0.49 -22.61
CA THR A 73 -41.13 0.87 -22.65
C THR A 73 -42.15 1.98 -22.92
N ALA A 74 -43.37 1.63 -23.33
CA ALA A 74 -44.40 2.59 -23.73
C ALA A 74 -45.01 3.28 -22.50
N GLY A 75 -44.90 4.62 -22.46
CA GLY A 75 -45.31 5.44 -21.33
C GLY A 75 -44.34 5.36 -20.15
N THR A 76 -44.82 5.70 -18.95
CA THR A 76 -44.00 5.65 -17.72
C THR A 76 -44.16 4.30 -17.03
N VAL A 77 -43.37 3.32 -17.44
CA VAL A 77 -43.27 2.02 -16.75
C VAL A 77 -42.49 2.20 -15.45
N THR A 78 -43.08 1.82 -14.32
CA THR A 78 -42.48 1.97 -12.98
C THR A 78 -41.99 0.65 -12.41
N ALA A 79 -42.53 -0.48 -12.86
CA ALA A 79 -42.02 -1.80 -12.54
C ALA A 79 -42.38 -2.83 -13.62
N THR A 80 -41.56 -3.87 -13.76
CA THR A 80 -41.83 -5.03 -14.60
C THR A 80 -41.40 -6.29 -13.85
N SER A 81 -42.21 -7.34 -13.93
CA SER A 81 -41.90 -8.64 -13.35
C SER A 81 -42.48 -9.79 -14.20
N GLY A 82 -41.99 -11.01 -14.01
CA GLY A 82 -42.50 -12.18 -14.73
C GLY A 82 -42.04 -12.30 -16.19
N LEU A 83 -41.02 -11.56 -16.61
CA LEU A 83 -40.41 -11.75 -17.93
C LEU A 83 -39.75 -13.13 -18.05
N THR A 84 -39.89 -13.74 -19.22
CA THR A 84 -39.30 -15.04 -19.57
C THR A 84 -38.37 -14.92 -20.76
N ASP A 85 -37.42 -15.85 -20.89
CA ASP A 85 -36.56 -15.93 -22.09
C ASP A 85 -37.38 -16.05 -23.38
N LEU A 86 -38.52 -16.74 -23.30
CA LEU A 86 -39.42 -16.93 -24.44
C LEU A 86 -40.02 -15.60 -24.91
N PHE A 87 -40.47 -14.76 -23.97
CA PHE A 87 -40.93 -13.40 -24.25
C PHE A 87 -39.82 -12.55 -24.86
N CYS A 88 -38.64 -12.55 -24.23
CA CYS A 88 -37.49 -11.77 -24.69
C CYS A 88 -36.99 -12.22 -26.08
N THR A 89 -36.99 -13.53 -26.35
CA THR A 89 -36.60 -14.10 -27.65
C THR A 89 -37.58 -13.69 -28.75
N SER A 90 -38.89 -13.67 -28.45
CA SER A 90 -39.87 -13.15 -29.42
C SER A 90 -39.55 -11.69 -29.74
N CYS A 91 -39.30 -10.85 -28.73
CA CYS A 91 -38.97 -9.45 -28.97
C CYS A 91 -37.60 -9.17 -29.62
N LYS A 92 -36.67 -10.13 -29.61
CA LYS A 92 -35.39 -10.01 -30.31
C LYS A 92 -35.54 -9.76 -31.82
N ALA A 93 -36.51 -10.44 -32.45
CA ALA A 93 -36.70 -10.37 -33.90
C ALA A 93 -37.15 -8.98 -34.39
N SER A 94 -37.57 -8.09 -33.47
CA SER A 94 -37.84 -6.67 -33.72
C SER A 94 -36.56 -5.81 -33.81
N GLY A 95 -35.38 -6.42 -33.93
CA GLY A 95 -34.08 -5.74 -34.01
C GLY A 95 -33.41 -5.48 -32.65
N VAL A 96 -33.94 -6.06 -31.57
CA VAL A 96 -33.39 -5.90 -30.21
C VAL A 96 -32.32 -6.97 -29.98
N ALA A 97 -31.11 -6.58 -29.55
CA ALA A 97 -30.03 -7.54 -29.26
C ALA A 97 -30.29 -8.43 -28.02
N THR A 98 -31.37 -8.18 -27.27
CA THR A 98 -31.67 -8.85 -26.00
C THR A 98 -32.52 -10.09 -26.24
N SER A 99 -32.08 -11.24 -25.74
CA SER A 99 -32.72 -12.55 -26.00
C SER A 99 -33.18 -13.26 -24.73
N PHE A 100 -32.71 -12.83 -23.56
CA PHE A 100 -32.88 -13.56 -22.30
C PHE A 100 -33.44 -12.64 -21.23
N THR A 101 -34.21 -13.18 -20.29
CA THR A 101 -34.65 -12.45 -19.10
C THR A 101 -33.51 -12.36 -18.09
N ASN A 102 -33.39 -11.26 -17.35
CA ASN A 102 -32.48 -11.18 -16.22
C ASN A 102 -32.96 -12.08 -15.06
N ALA A 103 -32.10 -12.34 -14.07
CA ALA A 103 -32.42 -13.23 -12.97
C ALA A 103 -33.60 -12.74 -12.10
N ALA A 104 -33.88 -11.43 -12.11
CA ALA A 104 -35.01 -10.84 -11.40
C ALA A 104 -36.35 -10.92 -12.17
N GLY A 105 -36.33 -11.36 -13.44
CA GLY A 105 -37.52 -11.38 -14.30
C GLY A 105 -38.06 -9.98 -14.63
N SER A 106 -37.23 -8.95 -14.58
CA SER A 106 -37.63 -7.54 -14.70
C SER A 106 -37.14 -6.84 -15.97
N ALA A 107 -36.19 -7.42 -16.71
CA ALA A 107 -35.71 -6.87 -17.97
C ALA A 107 -35.22 -7.95 -18.93
N CYS A 108 -35.34 -7.70 -20.23
CA CYS A 108 -34.68 -8.49 -21.27
C CYS A 108 -33.25 -7.98 -21.50
N VAL A 109 -32.27 -8.88 -21.53
CA VAL A 109 -30.84 -8.59 -21.61
C VAL A 109 -30.14 -9.39 -22.70
N ALA A 110 -29.01 -8.88 -23.18
CA ALA A 110 -28.18 -9.47 -24.23
C ALA A 110 -27.06 -10.34 -23.62
N SER A 111 -27.44 -11.25 -22.71
CA SER A 111 -26.52 -12.24 -22.14
C SER A 111 -26.12 -13.28 -23.21
N THR A 112 -24.96 -13.92 -23.04
CA THR A 112 -24.48 -14.99 -23.94
C THR A 112 -25.31 -16.27 -23.86
N ALA A 113 -26.02 -16.48 -22.74
CA ALA A 113 -26.98 -17.55 -22.53
C ALA A 113 -28.05 -17.13 -21.50
N SER A 114 -29.09 -17.95 -21.36
CA SER A 114 -30.15 -17.74 -20.36
C SER A 114 -29.58 -17.44 -18.97
N CYS A 115 -30.16 -16.46 -18.28
CA CYS A 115 -29.79 -16.11 -16.91
C CYS A 115 -30.44 -17.03 -15.86
N THR A 116 -31.56 -17.67 -16.22
CA THR A 116 -32.38 -18.49 -15.31
C THR A 116 -32.35 -19.98 -15.64
N ALA A 117 -32.11 -20.32 -16.91
CA ALA A 117 -32.00 -21.68 -17.44
C ALA A 117 -30.67 -21.87 -18.20
N ARG A 118 -29.56 -21.38 -17.63
CA ARG A 118 -28.24 -21.45 -18.26
C ARG A 118 -27.85 -22.92 -18.53
N PRO A 119 -27.49 -23.30 -19.78
CA PRO A 119 -27.11 -24.67 -20.08
C PRO A 119 -25.88 -25.13 -19.30
N SER A 120 -25.87 -26.39 -18.88
CA SER A 120 -24.71 -27.00 -18.23
C SER A 120 -23.48 -26.93 -19.15
N GLY A 121 -22.35 -26.47 -18.60
CA GLY A 121 -21.11 -26.27 -19.36
C GLY A 121 -20.95 -24.89 -20.01
N THR A 122 -21.96 -24.03 -19.99
CA THR A 122 -21.82 -22.65 -20.48
C THR A 122 -21.27 -21.75 -19.37
N ALA A 123 -19.98 -21.41 -19.46
CA ALA A 123 -19.31 -20.57 -18.45
C ALA A 123 -19.93 -19.17 -18.38
N TRP A 124 -20.05 -18.64 -17.17
CA TRP A 124 -20.39 -17.24 -16.95
C TRP A 124 -19.25 -16.33 -17.41
N THR A 125 -19.59 -15.20 -18.01
CA THR A 125 -18.68 -14.09 -18.26
C THR A 125 -19.00 -12.90 -17.35
N VAL A 126 -18.07 -11.96 -17.19
CA VAL A 126 -18.33 -10.71 -16.45
C VAL A 126 -19.50 -9.94 -17.09
N GLY A 127 -19.57 -9.92 -18.43
CA GLY A 127 -20.69 -9.31 -19.15
C GLY A 127 -22.04 -9.99 -18.87
N ASP A 128 -22.05 -11.31 -18.70
CA ASP A 128 -23.27 -12.00 -18.28
C ASP A 128 -23.67 -11.60 -16.85
N CYS A 129 -22.73 -11.50 -15.92
CA CYS A 129 -23.04 -11.13 -14.54
C CYS A 129 -23.59 -9.71 -14.42
N THR A 130 -23.04 -8.73 -15.14
CA THR A 130 -23.54 -7.35 -15.14
C THR A 130 -24.94 -7.24 -15.72
N LEU A 131 -25.25 -8.04 -16.75
CA LEU A 131 -26.55 -8.04 -17.43
C LEU A 131 -27.60 -8.87 -16.68
N CYS A 132 -27.29 -10.12 -16.35
CA CYS A 132 -28.22 -11.06 -15.71
C CYS A 132 -28.49 -10.73 -14.25
N THR A 133 -27.50 -10.23 -13.53
CA THR A 133 -27.57 -10.02 -12.09
C THR A 133 -26.93 -8.68 -11.70
N PRO A 134 -27.60 -7.54 -11.96
CA PRO A 134 -27.01 -6.22 -11.75
C PRO A 134 -26.57 -5.93 -10.30
N THR A 135 -27.12 -6.65 -9.31
CA THR A 135 -26.73 -6.58 -7.90
C THR A 135 -25.50 -7.45 -7.56
N THR A 136 -25.13 -8.38 -8.44
CA THR A 136 -23.95 -9.24 -8.33
C THR A 136 -23.11 -9.22 -9.62
N PRO A 137 -22.58 -8.06 -10.01
CA PRO A 137 -22.02 -7.83 -11.34
C PRO A 137 -20.64 -8.48 -11.59
N ALA A 138 -19.94 -8.92 -10.54
CA ALA A 138 -18.57 -9.43 -10.66
C ALA A 138 -18.54 -10.95 -10.84
N LEU A 139 -17.54 -11.47 -11.56
CA LEU A 139 -17.34 -12.91 -11.77
C LEU A 139 -16.17 -13.41 -10.94
N VAL A 140 -16.44 -14.27 -9.95
CA VAL A 140 -15.41 -14.85 -9.08
C VAL A 140 -15.58 -16.36 -9.03
N SER A 141 -14.53 -17.09 -9.40
CA SER A 141 -14.50 -18.56 -9.42
C SER A 141 -15.65 -19.18 -10.23
N GLY A 142 -16.01 -18.55 -11.36
CA GLY A 142 -17.06 -19.03 -12.26
C GLY A 142 -18.51 -18.70 -11.83
N ALA A 143 -18.70 -17.92 -10.76
CA ALA A 143 -20.02 -17.49 -10.30
C ALA A 143 -20.13 -15.97 -10.16
N CYS A 144 -21.33 -15.43 -10.42
CA CYS A 144 -21.62 -14.02 -10.21
C CYS A 144 -21.70 -13.70 -8.71
N LYS A 145 -21.03 -12.64 -8.27
CA LYS A 145 -20.93 -12.24 -6.87
C LYS A 145 -21.22 -10.76 -6.65
N ALA A 146 -21.80 -10.45 -5.50
CA ALA A 146 -21.93 -9.09 -5.02
C ALA A 146 -20.54 -8.53 -4.73
N CYS A 147 -20.26 -7.30 -5.17
CA CYS A 147 -18.98 -6.64 -4.97
C CYS A 147 -18.58 -6.56 -3.48
N SER A 148 -19.56 -6.37 -2.61
CA SER A 148 -19.38 -6.34 -1.15
C SER A 148 -18.96 -7.69 -0.54
N SER A 149 -19.07 -8.79 -1.27
CA SER A 149 -18.73 -10.14 -0.79
C SER A 149 -17.34 -10.62 -1.23
N ILE A 150 -16.62 -9.83 -2.04
CA ILE A 150 -15.34 -10.22 -2.61
C ILE A 150 -14.22 -9.70 -1.71
N THR A 151 -13.48 -10.61 -1.09
CA THR A 151 -12.36 -10.30 -0.19
C THR A 151 -10.99 -10.59 -0.81
N SER A 152 -10.96 -11.36 -1.90
CA SER A 152 -9.74 -11.73 -2.63
C SER A 152 -10.09 -12.11 -4.08
N ALA A 153 -9.06 -12.31 -4.91
CA ALA A 153 -9.19 -12.59 -6.35
C ALA A 153 -9.88 -11.47 -7.14
N TRP A 154 -9.67 -10.23 -6.73
CA TRP A 154 -10.04 -9.07 -7.53
C TRP A 154 -9.25 -9.07 -8.85
N THR A 155 -9.95 -8.76 -9.93
CA THR A 155 -9.39 -8.55 -11.27
C THR A 155 -9.85 -7.19 -11.77
N ASP A 156 -9.13 -6.61 -12.73
CA ASP A 156 -9.55 -5.34 -13.35
C ASP A 156 -10.96 -5.43 -13.93
N ALA A 157 -11.33 -6.57 -14.52
CA ALA A 157 -12.67 -6.80 -15.03
C ALA A 157 -13.73 -6.77 -13.92
N ASN A 158 -13.45 -7.37 -12.76
CA ASN A 158 -14.35 -7.32 -11.61
C ASN A 158 -14.44 -5.92 -11.00
N CYS A 159 -13.32 -5.19 -10.95
CA CYS A 159 -13.32 -3.81 -10.47
C CYS A 159 -14.12 -2.89 -11.37
N ALA A 160 -13.94 -2.99 -12.70
CA ALA A 160 -14.74 -2.25 -13.67
C ALA A 160 -16.24 -2.59 -13.58
N ALA A 161 -16.58 -3.88 -13.45
CA ALA A 161 -17.97 -4.31 -13.26
C ALA A 161 -18.57 -3.73 -11.99
N CYS A 162 -17.83 -3.74 -10.87
CA CYS A 162 -18.28 -3.18 -9.61
C CYS A 162 -18.40 -1.65 -9.62
N ALA A 163 -17.47 -0.95 -10.27
CA ALA A 163 -17.52 0.51 -10.43
C ALA A 163 -18.79 0.98 -11.17
N SER A 164 -19.32 0.16 -12.09
CA SER A 164 -20.58 0.47 -12.79
C SER A 164 -21.80 0.53 -11.87
N THR A 165 -21.72 -0.08 -10.69
CA THR A 165 -22.78 -0.19 -9.69
C THR A 165 -22.59 0.73 -8.47
N SER A 166 -21.45 1.42 -8.35
CA SER A 166 -21.17 2.30 -7.21
C SER A 166 -21.90 3.65 -7.32
N THR A 167 -22.20 4.26 -6.17
CA THR A 167 -22.74 5.62 -6.09
C THR A 167 -21.85 6.47 -5.17
N PRO A 168 -21.19 7.54 -5.66
CA PRO A 168 -21.17 8.00 -7.06
C PRO A 168 -20.53 6.98 -8.00
N LYS A 169 -20.97 6.99 -9.27
CA LYS A 169 -20.36 6.19 -10.33
C LYS A 169 -18.97 6.76 -10.61
N GLY A 170 -17.92 6.13 -10.10
CA GLY A 170 -16.55 6.56 -10.38
C GLY A 170 -15.46 6.06 -9.44
N ASN A 171 -14.36 5.64 -10.10
CA ASN A 171 -12.94 5.79 -9.77
C ASN A 171 -12.12 4.53 -9.46
N THR A 172 -12.67 3.37 -9.10
CA THR A 172 -11.84 2.17 -8.85
C THR A 172 -11.94 1.15 -9.99
N ASN A 173 -11.06 1.27 -10.98
CA ASN A 173 -11.12 0.46 -12.21
C ASN A 173 -10.19 -0.75 -12.21
N TYR A 174 -9.22 -0.79 -11.30
CA TYR A 174 -8.15 -1.78 -11.36
C TYR A 174 -8.03 -2.52 -10.04
N ALA A 175 -7.74 -3.81 -10.10
CA ALA A 175 -7.39 -4.57 -8.91
C ALA A 175 -5.99 -4.17 -8.45
N ASN A 176 -5.77 -4.06 -7.15
CA ASN A 176 -4.41 -3.89 -6.63
C ASN A 176 -3.54 -5.13 -6.95
N ALA A 177 -2.22 -4.99 -6.84
CA ALA A 177 -1.29 -6.08 -7.19
C ALA A 177 -1.48 -7.35 -6.33
N ALA A 178 -2.07 -7.22 -5.14
CA ALA A 178 -2.37 -8.33 -4.25
C ALA A 178 -3.72 -9.03 -4.56
N GLY A 179 -4.53 -8.48 -5.48
CA GLY A 179 -5.88 -8.96 -5.77
C GLY A 179 -6.85 -8.87 -4.58
N THR A 180 -6.60 -7.97 -3.63
CA THR A 180 -7.39 -7.86 -2.37
C THR A 180 -8.39 -6.70 -2.39
N SER A 181 -8.22 -5.71 -3.25
CA SER A 181 -9.17 -4.61 -3.40
C SER A 181 -9.09 -3.95 -4.78
N CYS A 182 -10.10 -3.15 -5.11
CA CYS A 182 -10.10 -2.26 -6.27
C CYS A 182 -9.56 -0.89 -5.89
N VAL A 183 -8.78 -0.29 -6.79
CA VAL A 183 -8.06 0.96 -6.55
C VAL A 183 -8.19 1.91 -7.74
N ASN A 184 -8.04 3.20 -7.46
CA ASN A 184 -8.02 4.24 -8.48
C ASN A 184 -6.58 4.47 -8.95
N ALA A 185 -6.17 3.71 -9.96
CA ALA A 185 -4.91 3.89 -10.65
C ALA A 185 -5.16 4.41 -12.07
N SER A 186 -4.18 5.08 -12.66
CA SER A 186 -4.24 5.60 -14.02
C SER A 186 -4.24 4.50 -15.09
N ALA A 187 -3.74 3.31 -14.77
CA ALA A 187 -3.79 2.11 -15.58
C ALA A 187 -3.71 0.85 -14.70
N THR A 188 -3.79 -0.34 -15.31
CA THR A 188 -3.71 -1.63 -14.61
C THR A 188 -2.51 -1.73 -13.66
N CYS A 189 -2.74 -2.35 -12.49
CA CYS A 189 -1.69 -2.70 -11.54
C CYS A 189 -0.98 -4.02 -11.92
N ALA A 190 -1.43 -4.72 -12.97
CA ALA A 190 -0.81 -5.94 -13.44
C ALA A 190 0.61 -5.66 -13.94
N SER A 191 1.60 -6.18 -13.22
CA SER A 191 3.01 -5.85 -13.36
C SER A 191 3.64 -6.31 -14.68
N ALA A 192 3.07 -7.30 -15.37
CA ALA A 192 3.66 -7.88 -16.57
C ALA A 192 3.77 -6.90 -17.75
N SER A 193 2.86 -5.93 -17.83
CA SER A 193 2.83 -4.94 -18.92
C SER A 193 3.06 -3.51 -18.44
N ARG A 194 2.87 -3.22 -17.15
CA ARG A 194 2.91 -1.86 -16.60
C ARG A 194 4.34 -1.34 -16.48
N GLY A 195 4.53 -0.07 -16.83
CA GLY A 195 5.82 0.60 -16.70
C GLY A 195 6.80 0.35 -17.85
N THR A 196 6.43 -0.41 -18.89
CA THR A 196 7.31 -0.78 -20.02
C THR A 196 7.40 0.27 -21.12
N SER A 197 6.54 1.29 -21.07
CA SER A 197 6.48 2.39 -22.03
C SER A 197 6.15 3.70 -21.32
N ALA A 198 6.38 4.84 -21.98
CA ALA A 198 5.99 6.14 -21.43
C ALA A 198 4.47 6.26 -21.21
N ALA A 199 3.65 5.64 -22.07
CA ALA A 199 2.18 5.72 -22.00
C ALA A 199 1.58 4.94 -20.82
N ASN A 200 2.33 4.00 -20.24
CA ASN A 200 1.90 3.22 -19.08
C ASN A 200 2.92 3.25 -17.94
N ALA A 201 3.71 4.33 -17.86
CA ALA A 201 4.65 4.54 -16.78
C ALA A 201 3.95 4.52 -15.42
N TRP A 202 4.65 4.06 -14.39
CA TRP A 202 4.20 4.18 -13.01
C TRP A 202 4.32 5.62 -12.53
N THR A 203 3.28 6.10 -11.86
CA THR A 203 3.35 7.34 -11.07
C THR A 203 3.43 7.00 -9.59
N ALA A 204 3.86 7.97 -8.76
CA ALA A 204 3.88 7.79 -7.31
C ALA A 204 2.47 7.47 -6.76
N ALA A 205 1.43 8.11 -7.31
CA ALA A 205 0.04 7.84 -6.96
C ALA A 205 -0.38 6.41 -7.32
N ASP A 206 0.03 5.93 -8.50
CA ASP A 206 -0.26 4.55 -8.93
C ASP A 206 0.46 3.52 -8.06
N CYS A 207 1.72 3.76 -7.68
CA CYS A 207 2.42 2.86 -6.76
C CYS A 207 1.68 2.77 -5.42
N LEU A 208 1.22 3.92 -4.88
CA LEU A 208 0.47 3.95 -3.64
C LEU A 208 -0.86 3.18 -3.74
N ALA A 209 -1.59 3.36 -4.83
CA ALA A 209 -2.84 2.66 -5.08
C ALA A 209 -2.61 1.16 -5.28
N CYS A 210 -1.69 0.77 -6.16
CA CYS A 210 -1.50 -0.61 -6.59
C CYS A 210 -0.72 -1.49 -5.60
N THR A 211 0.15 -0.89 -4.78
CA THR A 211 1.04 -1.59 -3.85
C THR A 211 1.01 -0.95 -2.45
N PRO A 212 -0.16 -0.94 -1.77
CA PRO A 212 -0.37 -0.17 -0.55
C PRO A 212 0.50 -0.61 0.64
N ALA A 213 1.14 -1.78 0.57
CA ALA A 213 1.94 -2.32 1.66
C ALA A 213 3.33 -1.70 1.82
N THR A 214 3.78 -0.80 0.93
CA THR A 214 4.91 0.18 1.05
C THR A 214 5.52 0.48 -0.33
N PRO A 215 5.01 1.45 -1.10
CA PRO A 215 5.44 1.65 -2.48
C PRO A 215 6.69 2.53 -2.61
N VAL A 216 7.75 2.02 -3.22
CA VAL A 216 8.82 2.83 -3.84
C VAL A 216 8.57 2.86 -5.34
N LEU A 217 8.37 4.07 -5.88
CA LEU A 217 8.52 4.29 -7.31
C LEU A 217 10.01 4.21 -7.64
N VAL A 218 10.40 3.21 -8.42
CA VAL A 218 11.72 3.16 -9.02
C VAL A 218 11.62 3.91 -10.35
N PRO A 219 12.17 5.14 -10.44
CA PRO A 219 12.21 5.86 -11.70
C PRO A 219 13.05 5.09 -12.71
N ALA A 220 12.76 5.29 -13.99
CA ALA A 220 13.54 4.64 -15.02
C ALA A 220 15.01 5.04 -14.94
N ALA A 221 15.92 4.06 -15.06
CA ALA A 221 17.34 4.35 -15.20
C ALA A 221 17.57 5.27 -16.40
N SER A 222 18.58 6.14 -16.34
CA SER A 222 18.87 7.09 -17.42
C SER A 222 19.03 6.35 -18.76
N GLY A 223 18.19 6.70 -19.76
CA GLY A 223 18.12 6.03 -21.06
C GLY A 223 17.10 4.87 -21.15
N SER A 224 16.41 4.53 -20.06
CA SER A 224 15.30 3.56 -20.05
C SER A 224 13.95 4.26 -19.90
N VAL A 225 12.89 3.62 -20.39
CA VAL A 225 11.48 3.99 -20.12
C VAL A 225 10.84 3.12 -19.04
N THR A 226 11.58 2.12 -18.54
CA THR A 226 11.05 1.14 -17.59
C THR A 226 10.95 1.71 -16.18
N THR A 227 9.74 2.01 -15.74
CA THR A 227 9.44 2.35 -14.34
C THR A 227 8.91 1.12 -13.62
N SER A 228 9.07 1.04 -12.31
CA SER A 228 8.47 -0.04 -11.51
C SER A 228 8.06 0.46 -10.14
N CYS A 229 7.15 -0.28 -9.49
CA CYS A 229 6.86 -0.11 -8.07
C CYS A 229 7.33 -1.35 -7.34
N ILE A 230 8.13 -1.16 -6.29
CA ILE A 230 8.59 -2.24 -5.43
C ILE A 230 8.28 -1.92 -3.98
N ALA A 231 8.26 -2.96 -3.13
CA ALA A 231 8.19 -2.76 -1.70
C ALA A 231 9.42 -1.97 -1.21
N CYS A 232 9.26 -1.05 -0.25
CA CYS A 232 10.35 -0.26 0.30
C CYS A 232 11.51 -1.10 0.84
N SER A 233 11.22 -2.28 1.39
CA SER A 233 12.23 -3.24 1.87
C SER A 233 13.08 -3.87 0.75
N SER A 234 12.66 -3.77 -0.51
CA SER A 234 13.32 -4.40 -1.66
C SER A 234 14.11 -3.39 -2.51
N ALA A 235 13.99 -2.09 -2.23
CA ALA A 235 14.71 -1.05 -2.95
C ALA A 235 16.17 -0.98 -2.48
N THR A 236 17.11 -1.21 -3.39
CA THR A 236 18.55 -1.24 -3.10
C THR A 236 19.32 -0.09 -3.77
N SER A 237 18.67 0.72 -4.60
CA SER A 237 19.27 1.88 -5.28
C SER A 237 18.19 2.89 -5.71
N GLY A 238 18.62 4.13 -6.00
CA GLY A 238 17.73 5.19 -6.53
C GLY A 238 16.78 5.81 -5.49
N LEU A 239 16.97 5.54 -4.20
CA LEU A 239 16.17 6.12 -3.13
C LEU A 239 16.47 7.61 -2.96
N THR A 240 15.42 8.40 -2.73
CA THR A 240 15.47 9.83 -2.42
C THR A 240 14.70 10.09 -1.13
N ASP A 241 14.90 11.25 -0.50
CA ASP A 241 14.15 11.63 0.71
C ASP A 241 12.64 11.63 0.49
N SER A 242 12.18 12.04 -0.70
CA SER A 242 10.76 11.99 -1.03
C SER A 242 10.23 10.56 -1.08
N LEU A 243 11.02 9.62 -1.63
CA LEU A 243 10.67 8.20 -1.68
C LEU A 243 10.67 7.59 -0.28
N CYS A 244 11.66 7.91 0.55
CA CYS A 244 11.76 7.43 1.93
C CYS A 244 10.64 7.96 2.83
N ASN A 245 10.23 9.23 2.68
CA ASN A 245 9.08 9.77 3.40
C ASN A 245 7.75 9.11 2.98
N ALA A 246 7.59 8.78 1.69
CA ALA A 246 6.45 8.01 1.22
C ALA A 246 6.43 6.58 1.81
N CYS A 247 7.60 5.95 1.93
CA CYS A 247 7.76 4.67 2.63
C CYS A 247 7.38 4.75 4.12
N ALA A 248 7.88 5.76 4.84
CA ALA A 248 7.61 5.91 6.28
C ALA A 248 6.13 6.12 6.59
N SER A 249 5.44 6.92 5.78
CA SER A 249 4.02 7.23 5.95
C SER A 249 3.07 6.08 5.59
N SER A 250 3.52 5.13 4.76
CA SER A 250 2.75 3.95 4.35
C SER A 250 3.07 2.68 5.15
N ALA A 251 4.14 2.68 5.95
CA ALA A 251 4.47 1.57 6.85
C ALA A 251 3.46 1.45 8.00
N SER A 252 3.12 0.21 8.39
CA SER A 252 2.30 -0.07 9.57
C SER A 252 3.09 -0.95 10.56
N PRO A 253 3.49 -0.42 11.73
CA PRO A 253 3.31 0.97 12.19
C PRO A 253 4.19 1.98 11.41
N PRO A 254 3.82 3.27 11.39
CA PRO A 254 4.63 4.31 10.73
C PRO A 254 6.06 4.30 11.26
N ALA A 255 7.04 4.08 10.38
CA ALA A 255 8.45 4.02 10.74
C ALA A 255 9.06 5.44 10.77
N LYS A 256 10.07 5.65 11.62
CA LYS A 256 10.85 6.91 11.71
C LYS A 256 11.90 7.09 10.57
N THR A 257 11.82 6.34 9.48
CA THR A 257 12.83 6.34 8.40
C THR A 257 12.50 7.39 7.32
N THR A 258 13.02 8.61 7.45
CA THR A 258 12.58 9.76 6.66
C THR A 258 13.50 10.14 5.49
N PHE A 259 14.76 9.71 5.49
CA PHE A 259 15.75 10.22 4.54
C PHE A 259 16.49 9.09 3.83
N ALA A 260 16.84 9.28 2.56
CA ALA A 260 17.69 8.34 1.85
C ALA A 260 19.14 8.53 2.31
N ASN A 261 19.88 7.43 2.51
CA ASN A 261 21.31 7.51 2.76
C ASN A 261 22.04 8.12 1.54
N THR A 262 23.30 8.52 1.72
CA THR A 262 24.10 9.16 0.65
C THR A 262 24.30 8.29 -0.59
N ALA A 263 24.26 6.96 -0.43
CA ALA A 263 24.36 6.01 -1.53
C ALA A 263 23.03 5.82 -2.30
N GLY A 264 21.91 6.37 -1.80
CA GLY A 264 20.57 6.13 -2.35
C GLY A 264 20.13 4.67 -2.25
N SER A 265 20.71 3.90 -1.33
CA SER A 265 20.52 2.46 -1.21
C SER A 265 19.65 2.02 -0.04
N ALA A 266 19.43 2.89 0.95
CA ALA A 266 18.54 2.62 2.08
C ALA A 266 17.86 3.90 2.60
N CYS A 267 16.66 3.74 3.18
CA CYS A 267 15.99 4.77 3.96
C CYS A 267 16.39 4.67 5.42
N VAL A 268 16.84 5.77 6.01
CA VAL A 268 17.41 5.82 7.36
C VAL A 268 16.74 6.88 8.21
N ALA A 269 16.77 6.68 9.52
CA ALA A 269 16.33 7.67 10.49
C ALA A 269 17.48 8.65 10.76
N SER A 270 17.40 9.84 10.18
CA SER A 270 18.30 10.97 10.46
C SER A 270 17.48 12.18 10.92
N SER A 271 18.12 13.08 11.65
CA SER A 271 17.56 14.37 12.08
C SER A 271 17.27 15.33 10.91
N ALA A 272 17.94 15.15 9.77
CA ALA A 272 17.76 15.93 8.55
C ALA A 272 18.23 15.13 7.31
N THR A 273 18.13 15.73 6.11
CA THR A 273 18.57 15.08 4.86
C THR A 273 20.03 14.63 4.88
N CYS A 274 20.31 13.45 4.31
CA CYS A 274 21.67 12.94 4.18
C CYS A 274 22.43 13.55 2.98
N THR A 275 21.75 14.30 2.11
CA THR A 275 22.34 14.82 0.86
C THR A 275 23.28 16.00 1.08
N ALA A 276 23.25 16.63 2.25
CA ALA A 276 24.09 17.77 2.58
C ALA A 276 25.53 17.34 2.90
N ALA A 277 26.51 17.78 2.11
CA ALA A 277 27.93 17.50 2.37
C ALA A 277 28.43 18.08 3.71
N SER A 278 27.81 19.17 4.17
CA SER A 278 28.03 19.76 5.49
C SER A 278 26.70 20.28 6.03
N ARG A 279 26.52 20.24 7.35
CA ARG A 279 25.40 20.93 8.01
C ARG A 279 25.91 22.00 8.95
N GLY A 280 25.02 22.85 9.48
CA GLY A 280 25.38 23.88 10.46
C GLY A 280 25.86 23.30 11.80
N THR A 281 26.10 24.14 12.80
CA THR A 281 26.43 23.71 14.18
C THR A 281 25.32 23.98 15.19
N THR A 282 24.19 24.53 14.77
CA THR A 282 23.01 24.65 15.62
C THR A 282 22.41 23.28 15.89
N THR A 283 21.88 23.04 17.10
CA THR A 283 21.30 21.74 17.49
C THR A 283 20.21 21.23 16.54
N ALA A 284 19.53 22.14 15.83
CA ALA A 284 18.50 21.81 14.86
C ALA A 284 19.03 21.34 13.49
N ASN A 285 20.29 21.63 13.17
CA ASN A 285 20.86 21.35 11.85
C ASN A 285 22.19 20.58 11.94
N ALA A 286 22.85 20.46 13.09
CA ALA A 286 24.15 19.80 13.18
C ALA A 286 24.08 18.31 12.83
N TRP A 287 25.14 17.79 12.18
CA TRP A 287 25.37 16.36 12.12
C TRP A 287 25.58 15.80 13.52
N THR A 288 24.85 14.73 13.84
CA THR A 288 25.12 13.92 15.03
C THR A 288 25.84 12.63 14.65
N ALA A 289 26.49 11.98 15.62
CA ALA A 289 27.17 10.71 15.37
C ALA A 289 26.19 9.60 14.93
N ALA A 290 24.93 9.68 15.37
CA ALA A 290 23.86 8.81 14.89
C ALA A 290 23.50 9.11 13.43
N ASP A 291 23.44 10.39 13.05
CA ASP A 291 23.18 10.79 11.66
C ASP A 291 24.30 10.33 10.73
N CYS A 292 25.57 10.51 11.09
CA CYS A 292 26.69 10.08 10.26
C CYS A 292 26.75 8.56 10.09
N LEU A 293 26.50 7.80 11.15
CA LEU A 293 26.42 6.34 11.07
C LEU A 293 25.28 5.87 10.15
N ALA A 294 24.13 6.54 10.23
CA ALA A 294 22.95 6.21 9.42
C ALA A 294 23.09 6.64 7.95
N CYS A 295 23.49 7.89 7.70
CA CYS A 295 23.56 8.50 6.38
C CYS A 295 24.80 8.07 5.57
N THR A 296 25.91 7.80 6.25
CA THR A 296 27.22 7.54 5.65
C THR A 296 28.01 6.51 6.47
N PRO A 297 27.69 5.21 6.42
CA PRO A 297 28.35 4.20 7.25
C PRO A 297 29.87 4.13 7.11
N ALA A 298 30.42 4.52 5.95
CA ALA A 298 31.87 4.60 5.71
C ALA A 298 32.56 5.78 6.43
N THR A 299 31.79 6.81 6.83
CA THR A 299 32.25 8.00 7.53
C THR A 299 31.36 8.24 8.77
N PRO A 300 31.41 7.36 9.79
CA PRO A 300 30.40 7.34 10.85
C PRO A 300 30.62 8.39 11.94
N ALA A 301 31.73 9.15 11.90
CA ALA A 301 32.08 10.10 12.96
C ALA A 301 31.79 11.55 12.54
N VAL A 302 31.49 12.42 13.51
CA VAL A 302 31.26 13.85 13.27
C VAL A 302 32.54 14.63 13.52
N GLN A 303 32.88 15.53 12.58
CA GLN A 303 33.92 16.53 12.77
C GLN A 303 33.33 17.93 12.65
N LEU A 304 33.67 18.80 13.62
CA LEU A 304 33.36 20.22 13.57
C LEU A 304 34.37 20.96 12.70
N GLY A 305 33.92 22.00 12.00
CA GLY A 305 34.78 22.88 11.19
C GLY A 305 35.80 23.66 12.04
N ALA A 306 36.65 24.44 11.35
CA ALA A 306 37.66 25.28 12.01
C ALA A 306 37.03 26.29 12.99
N SER A 307 37.72 26.58 14.09
CA SER A 307 37.22 27.46 15.15
C SER A 307 37.06 28.92 14.69
N PRO A 308 35.91 29.57 14.93
CA PRO A 308 34.69 29.02 15.56
C PRO A 308 33.91 28.15 14.58
N ALA A 309 33.54 26.94 14.99
CA ALA A 309 32.87 25.99 14.11
C ALA A 309 31.46 26.44 13.74
N THR A 310 31.24 26.74 12.47
CA THR A 310 29.92 27.05 11.90
C THR A 310 29.29 25.88 11.15
N THR A 311 30.10 24.86 10.84
CA THR A 311 29.67 23.65 10.14
C THR A 311 30.13 22.37 10.84
N SER A 312 29.41 21.29 10.56
CA SER A 312 29.75 19.91 10.91
C SER A 312 29.75 19.06 9.63
N ILE A 313 30.58 18.01 9.61
CA ILE A 313 30.70 17.05 8.51
C ILE A 313 30.85 15.63 9.06
N CYS A 314 30.49 14.63 8.25
CA CYS A 314 30.76 13.22 8.54
C CYS A 314 32.13 12.81 7.98
N VAL A 315 32.95 12.14 8.78
CA VAL A 315 34.31 11.75 8.43
C VAL A 315 34.61 10.30 8.80
N ALA A 316 35.61 9.72 8.15
CA ALA A 316 36.10 8.39 8.47
C ALA A 316 36.88 8.43 9.80
N CYS A 317 36.77 7.37 10.59
CA CYS A 317 37.36 7.31 11.93
C CYS A 317 38.89 7.50 11.93
N ASN A 318 39.56 7.05 10.87
CA ASN A 318 41.01 7.15 10.72
C ASN A 318 41.49 8.59 10.39
N THR A 319 40.59 9.53 10.11
CA THR A 319 40.95 10.94 9.87
C THR A 319 40.89 11.80 11.14
N ILE A 320 40.35 11.26 12.25
CA ILE A 320 40.28 11.97 13.53
C ILE A 320 41.59 11.75 14.28
N THR A 321 42.43 12.79 14.33
CA THR A 321 43.74 12.75 15.00
C THR A 321 43.71 13.29 16.43
N SER A 322 42.67 14.02 16.81
CA SER A 322 42.48 14.61 18.15
C SER A 322 41.05 15.12 18.33
N GLY A 323 40.59 15.31 19.57
CA GLY A 323 39.25 15.82 19.86
C GLY A 323 38.18 14.74 19.82
N TRP A 324 38.55 13.49 20.13
CA TRP A 324 37.61 12.39 20.25
C TRP A 324 36.54 12.68 21.30
N THR A 325 35.31 12.31 20.98
CA THR A 325 34.16 12.36 21.88
C THR A 325 33.60 10.95 22.04
N ASP A 326 32.90 10.67 23.14
CA ASP A 326 32.26 9.37 23.36
C ASP A 326 31.30 9.02 22.21
N ALA A 327 30.61 10.01 21.66
CA ALA A 327 29.71 9.83 20.52
C ALA A 327 30.47 9.36 19.27
N ASN A 328 31.59 10.00 18.92
CA ASN A 328 32.41 9.60 17.78
C ASN A 328 33.04 8.22 18.00
N CYS A 329 33.54 7.96 19.21
CA CYS A 329 34.12 6.67 19.58
C CYS A 329 33.11 5.54 19.45
N ASN A 330 31.87 5.76 19.93
CA ASN A 330 30.81 4.77 19.82
C ASN A 330 30.36 4.55 18.37
N SER A 331 30.22 5.61 17.56
CA SER A 331 29.90 5.45 16.13
C SER A 331 30.98 4.72 15.35
N CYS A 332 32.26 5.00 15.63
CA CYS A 332 33.38 4.29 15.04
C CYS A 332 33.45 2.83 15.46
N ALA A 333 33.16 2.54 16.73
CA ALA A 333 33.09 1.18 17.24
C ALA A 333 31.91 0.41 16.65
N MET A 334 30.75 1.03 16.44
CA MET A 334 29.61 0.39 15.79
C MET A 334 29.87 0.02 14.33
N ALA A 335 30.73 0.79 13.64
CA ALA A 335 31.20 0.47 12.29
C ALA A 335 32.28 -0.64 12.26
N ALA A 336 32.97 -0.90 13.39
CA ALA A 336 34.01 -1.91 13.52
C ALA A 336 33.49 -3.18 14.22
N SER A 337 33.42 -4.31 13.51
CA SER A 337 33.03 -5.60 14.10
C SER A 337 34.23 -6.29 14.79
N PRO A 338 34.11 -6.92 15.99
CA PRO A 338 32.88 -7.19 16.75
C PRO A 338 32.58 -6.21 17.91
N GLN A 339 31.29 -6.01 18.17
CA GLN A 339 30.73 -5.15 19.21
C GLN A 339 30.68 -5.85 20.57
N THR A 340 31.62 -5.60 21.49
CA THR A 340 31.51 -6.15 22.85
C THR A 340 31.88 -5.22 24.00
N LYS A 341 32.20 -3.93 23.76
CA LYS A 341 32.45 -2.96 24.84
C LYS A 341 31.97 -1.55 24.47
N ASN A 342 31.53 -0.79 25.47
CA ASN A 342 31.39 0.66 25.35
C ASN A 342 32.76 1.24 25.02
N ILE A 343 32.86 1.90 23.88
CA ILE A 343 34.08 2.60 23.46
C ILE A 343 33.84 4.09 23.67
N VAL A 344 34.65 4.69 24.54
CA VAL A 344 34.54 6.08 24.97
C VAL A 344 35.83 6.84 24.64
N ALA A 345 35.76 8.16 24.56
CA ALA A 345 36.95 8.96 24.35
C ALA A 345 37.78 9.00 25.63
N LYS A 346 39.11 9.00 25.49
CA LYS A 346 40.01 9.34 26.60
C LYS A 346 39.71 10.74 27.14
N ALA A 347 40.08 10.98 28.40
CA ALA A 347 39.85 12.28 29.05
C ALA A 347 40.56 13.44 28.33
N ASP A 348 41.67 13.16 27.64
CA ASP A 348 42.43 14.13 26.83
C ASP A 348 41.94 14.26 25.37
N GLY A 349 40.93 13.49 24.97
CA GLY A 349 40.40 13.47 23.60
C GLY A 349 41.39 12.93 22.55
N SER A 350 42.47 12.27 22.95
CA SER A 350 43.52 11.78 22.03
C SER A 350 43.14 10.51 21.30
N ALA A 351 42.33 9.64 21.92
CA ALA A 351 41.95 8.34 21.35
C ALA A 351 40.64 7.81 21.96
N CYS A 352 40.16 6.70 21.40
CA CYS A 352 39.06 5.93 21.93
C CYS A 352 39.57 4.71 22.73
N VAL A 353 38.92 4.40 23.84
CA VAL A 353 39.27 3.29 24.72
C VAL A 353 38.03 2.52 25.16
N ALA A 354 38.21 1.23 25.44
CA ALA A 354 37.16 0.40 26.00
C ALA A 354 37.07 0.64 27.51
N ALA A 355 36.05 1.37 27.94
CA ALA A 355 35.74 1.60 29.36
C ALA A 355 34.24 1.46 29.57
N VAL A 356 33.82 1.04 30.76
CA VAL A 356 32.40 0.72 31.01
C VAL A 356 31.52 1.98 30.95
N TYR A 357 32.09 3.13 31.31
CA TYR A 357 31.46 4.45 31.26
C TYR A 357 32.42 5.51 30.74
N SER A 358 31.89 6.70 30.42
CA SER A 358 32.63 7.86 29.92
C SER A 358 33.86 8.22 30.77
N CYS A 359 34.95 8.60 30.11
CA CYS A 359 36.16 9.07 30.77
C CYS A 359 36.08 10.54 31.20
N THR A 360 35.08 11.30 30.72
CA THR A 360 34.90 12.72 31.03
C THR A 360 33.88 12.97 32.14
N GLN A 361 33.24 11.92 32.66
CA GLN A 361 32.36 12.01 33.83
C GLN A 361 33.18 12.27 35.10
N SER A 362 32.95 13.42 35.75
CA SER A 362 33.62 13.82 36.99
C SER A 362 33.14 13.05 38.23
N ALA A 363 31.94 12.46 38.21
CA ALA A 363 31.43 11.60 39.27
C ALA A 363 30.49 10.53 38.67
N ARG A 364 30.78 9.25 38.94
CA ARG A 364 30.01 8.11 38.41
C ARG A 364 28.80 7.71 39.29
N GLY A 365 28.46 8.51 40.31
CA GLY A 365 27.32 8.25 41.19
C GLY A 365 27.43 6.89 41.89
N SER A 366 26.42 6.03 41.69
CA SER A 366 26.42 4.63 42.16
C SER A 366 27.44 3.74 41.44
N ASN A 367 27.86 4.11 40.23
CA ASN A 367 28.87 3.39 39.48
C ASN A 367 30.26 3.81 40.00
N LYS A 368 31.14 2.83 40.20
CA LYS A 368 32.49 3.07 40.75
C LYS A 368 33.54 3.00 39.66
N TRP A 369 34.57 3.82 39.77
CA TRP A 369 35.78 3.69 38.99
C TRP A 369 36.53 2.42 39.38
N THR A 370 37.03 1.70 38.38
CA THR A 370 37.97 0.60 38.57
C THR A 370 39.36 1.03 38.13
N ASN A 371 40.42 0.36 38.62
CA ASN A 371 41.78 0.60 38.14
C ASN A 371 41.88 0.40 36.62
N ALA A 372 41.14 -0.56 36.07
CA ALA A 372 41.08 -0.80 34.63
C ALA A 372 40.48 0.39 33.87
N ASP A 373 39.37 0.98 34.36
CA ASP A 373 38.79 2.18 33.77
C ASP A 373 39.73 3.38 33.88
N CYS A 374 40.35 3.60 35.04
CA CYS A 374 41.25 4.72 35.28
C CYS A 374 42.49 4.66 34.38
N ALA A 375 43.12 3.49 34.25
CA ALA A 375 44.23 3.26 33.35
C ALA A 375 43.85 3.41 31.87
N ALA A 376 42.66 2.94 31.47
CA ALA A 376 42.16 3.13 30.11
C ALA A 376 41.92 4.61 29.80
N CYS A 377 41.27 5.33 30.69
CA CYS A 377 40.84 6.71 30.50
C CYS A 377 41.97 7.75 30.57
N ASN A 378 42.96 7.52 31.44
CA ASN A 378 44.03 8.48 31.74
C ASN A 378 45.41 8.02 31.28
N GLY A 379 45.54 6.76 30.80
CA GLY A 379 46.82 6.16 30.43
C GLY A 379 47.58 5.54 31.60
N THR A 380 48.71 4.93 31.29
CA THR A 380 49.54 4.16 32.25
C THR A 380 50.93 4.77 32.48
N ALA A 381 51.12 6.02 32.09
CA ALA A 381 52.38 6.72 32.33
C ALA A 381 52.60 6.97 33.83
N ALA A 382 53.86 7.12 34.24
CA ALA A 382 54.18 7.51 35.61
C ALA A 382 53.48 8.83 35.96
N ASN A 383 52.80 8.87 37.12
CA ASN A 383 51.94 9.98 37.59
C ASN A 383 50.62 10.18 36.84
N ALA A 384 50.22 9.30 35.92
CA ALA A 384 48.87 9.31 35.38
C ALA A 384 47.86 8.86 36.45
N ASN A 385 46.64 9.39 36.41
CA ASN A 385 45.54 9.00 37.30
C ASN A 385 45.00 7.60 36.95
N GLN A 386 45.84 6.58 37.09
CA GLN A 386 45.58 5.22 36.60
C GLN A 386 44.93 4.30 37.64
N TYR A 387 44.77 4.75 38.88
CA TYR A 387 44.18 3.95 39.97
C TYR A 387 42.87 4.56 40.44
N ALA A 388 41.88 3.73 40.76
CA ALA A 388 40.66 4.17 41.42
C ALA A 388 40.95 4.50 42.90
N SER A 389 40.28 5.52 43.41
CA SER A 389 40.25 5.81 44.85
C SER A 389 39.62 4.65 45.62
N ALA A 390 39.89 4.54 46.93
CA ALA A 390 39.39 3.43 47.75
C ALA A 390 37.84 3.35 47.80
N ASP A 391 37.17 4.49 47.69
CA ASP A 391 35.71 4.62 47.59
C ASP A 391 35.18 4.55 46.14
N GLY A 392 36.07 4.39 45.15
CA GLY A 392 35.78 4.31 43.72
C GLY A 392 35.14 5.57 43.13
N SER A 393 35.19 6.71 43.82
CA SER A 393 34.57 7.96 43.36
C SER A 393 35.39 8.70 42.30
N THR A 394 36.72 8.53 42.32
CA THR A 394 37.67 9.27 41.47
C THR A 394 38.84 8.39 41.01
N CYS A 395 39.59 8.87 40.03
CA CYS A 395 40.89 8.29 39.65
C CYS A 395 42.04 9.11 40.24
N GLN A 396 43.12 8.45 40.65
CA GLN A 396 44.27 9.00 41.37
C GLN A 396 45.57 8.40 40.84
N ALA A 397 46.66 9.15 40.98
CA ALA A 397 47.99 8.74 40.50
C ALA A 397 48.68 7.67 41.36
N THR A 398 48.27 7.56 42.62
CA THR A 398 48.84 6.62 43.59
C THR A 398 47.83 5.53 43.91
N GLN A 399 48.30 4.27 43.94
CA GLN A 399 47.44 3.15 44.31
C GLN A 399 47.09 3.22 45.80
N ALA A 400 45.79 3.20 46.11
CA ALA A 400 45.34 3.10 47.49
C ALA A 400 45.87 1.79 48.12
N SER A 401 46.72 1.91 49.12
CA SER A 401 47.22 0.75 49.87
C SER A 401 46.16 0.35 50.88
N SER A 402 45.67 -0.89 50.80
CA SER A 402 44.64 -1.46 51.70
C SER A 402 45.12 -1.70 53.14
N THR A 403 46.17 -1.03 53.58
CA THR A 403 46.66 -1.04 54.95
C THR A 403 46.02 0.08 55.73
N PHE A 404 44.78 -0.08 56.20
CA PHE A 404 44.35 0.48 57.49
C PHE A 404 43.02 -0.12 57.97
N SER A 405 42.92 -0.34 59.29
CA SER A 405 41.75 -0.82 60.04
C SER A 405 41.64 -2.33 60.37
N GLY A 406 42.78 -3.01 60.59
CA GLY A 406 42.84 -4.25 61.37
C GLY A 406 43.61 -4.10 62.69
N GLN A 407 44.70 -3.34 62.66
CA GLN A 407 45.62 -3.21 63.80
C GLN A 407 45.10 -2.26 64.91
N ILE A 408 44.28 -1.25 64.57
CA ILE A 408 43.74 -0.31 65.57
C ILE A 408 42.67 -0.98 66.45
N PHE A 409 41.87 -1.90 65.89
CA PHE A 409 40.89 -2.65 66.67
C PHE A 409 41.55 -3.62 67.66
N VAL A 410 42.65 -4.26 67.28
CA VAL A 410 43.42 -5.15 68.17
C VAL A 410 44.08 -4.36 69.30
N SER A 411 44.62 -3.16 69.03
CA SER A 411 45.21 -2.31 70.07
C SER A 411 44.18 -1.74 71.05
N ILE A 412 42.98 -1.36 70.61
CA ILE A 412 41.93 -0.85 71.50
C ILE A 412 41.34 -1.99 72.37
N LEU A 413 41.14 -3.19 71.81
CA LEU A 413 40.68 -4.36 72.58
C LEU A 413 41.72 -4.85 73.60
N LEU A 414 43.02 -4.78 73.29
CA LEU A 414 44.10 -5.09 74.23
C LEU A 414 44.22 -4.06 75.37
N VAL A 415 43.97 -2.78 75.08
CA VAL A 415 43.98 -1.73 76.12
C VAL A 415 42.73 -1.81 77.01
N LEU A 416 41.55 -2.11 76.48
CA LEU A 416 40.35 -2.32 77.30
C LEU A 416 40.43 -3.59 78.16
N SER A 417 41.05 -4.67 77.67
CA SER A 417 41.23 -5.89 78.47
C SER A 417 42.27 -5.74 79.59
N ALA A 418 43.23 -4.82 79.46
CA ALA A 418 44.17 -4.48 80.52
C ALA A 418 43.60 -3.51 81.59
N LEU A 419 42.50 -2.80 81.30
CA LEU A 419 41.80 -1.95 82.27
C LEU A 419 40.71 -2.68 83.06
N LEU A 420 40.40 -3.93 82.70
CA LEU A 420 39.39 -4.78 83.34
C LEU A 420 39.97 -5.90 84.23
N ILE A 421 41.28 -5.85 84.54
CA ILE A 421 41.96 -6.74 85.50
C ILE A 421 42.42 -5.93 86.72
#